data_AF-A0A952SJF6-F1
#
_entry.id   AF-A0A952SJF6-F1
#
_cell.length_a   1.000
_cell.length_b   1.000
_cell.length_c   1.000
_cell.angle_alpha   90.00
_cell.angle_beta   90.00
_cell.angle_gamma   90.00
#
_symmetry.space_group_name_H-M   'P 1'
#
loop_
_entity.id
_entity.type
_entity.pdbx_description
1 polymer ?
#
loop_
_entity_poly.entity_id
_entity_poly.type
_entity_poly.pdbx_seq_one_letter_code
_entity_poly.pdbx_strand_id
1 'polypeptide(L)'
;MANREDVWFMPDEGGPHERTWMAFGASAKIWGKKLLPEVQRNLATIALTIAQYEPVSMVVRPTDLLLAKQLMGSKVELIRCPLDDVWMRDTGPVFVVTEHGDKATVDCNFNGWGEKQ
;
A
#
# COMPACT_ATOMS: atom_id res chain seq x y z
N MET A 1 -21.98 -29.50 -20.09
CA MET A 1 -20.53 -29.27 -20.14
C MET A 1 -20.14 -28.70 -18.79
N ALA A 2 -19.17 -29.28 -18.09
CA ALA A 2 -18.82 -28.81 -16.74
C ALA A 2 -18.30 -27.38 -16.83
N ASN A 3 -18.92 -26.48 -16.06
CA ASN A 3 -18.47 -25.12 -15.83
C ASN A 3 -17.12 -25.23 -15.10
N ARG A 4 -16.01 -25.26 -15.84
CA ARG A 4 -14.70 -25.13 -15.22
C ARG A 4 -14.63 -23.68 -14.75
N GLU A 5 -14.86 -23.46 -13.46
CA GLU A 5 -14.58 -22.16 -12.88
C GLU A 5 -13.11 -21.83 -13.10
N ASP A 6 -12.87 -20.60 -13.53
CA ASP A 6 -11.53 -20.15 -13.84
C ASP A 6 -10.63 -20.22 -12.62
N VAL A 7 -9.39 -20.68 -12.83
CA VAL A 7 -8.40 -20.74 -11.75
C VAL A 7 -7.90 -19.33 -11.47
N TRP A 8 -8.13 -18.87 -10.25
CA TRP A 8 -7.56 -17.64 -9.73
C TRP A 8 -6.12 -17.87 -9.29
N PHE A 9 -5.22 -16.97 -9.67
CA PHE A 9 -3.82 -17.00 -9.21
C PHE A 9 -3.30 -15.59 -8.92
N MET A 10 -2.32 -15.50 -8.02
CA MET A 10 -1.55 -14.28 -7.80
C MET A 10 -0.41 -14.23 -8.83
N PRO A 11 -0.34 -13.18 -9.67
CA PRO A 11 0.78 -13.02 -10.59
C PRO A 11 2.12 -12.85 -9.86
N ASP A 12 3.21 -13.21 -10.55
CA ASP A 12 4.56 -12.93 -10.06
C ASP A 12 4.81 -11.42 -9.95
N GLU A 13 5.49 -10.99 -8.88
CA GLU A 13 5.79 -9.57 -8.61
C GLU A 13 6.79 -8.96 -9.61
N GLY A 14 7.52 -9.77 -10.37
CA GLY A 14 8.35 -9.29 -11.49
C GLY A 14 7.57 -9.01 -12.77
N GLY A 15 6.27 -9.32 -12.79
CA GLY A 15 5.38 -9.09 -13.92
C GLY A 15 5.00 -7.61 -14.11
N PRO A 16 4.28 -7.28 -15.20
CA PRO A 16 3.75 -5.93 -15.40
C PRO A 16 2.74 -5.55 -14.32
N HIS A 17 2.90 -4.34 -13.77
CA HIS A 17 2.01 -3.77 -12.77
C HIS A 17 1.26 -2.54 -13.30
N GLU A 18 0.04 -2.34 -12.80
CA GLU A 18 -0.74 -1.12 -13.09
C GLU A 18 -0.36 0.03 -12.16
N ARG A 19 -0.03 -0.29 -10.89
CA ARG A 19 0.37 0.67 -9.86
C ARG A 19 0.94 -0.03 -8.64
N THR A 20 1.70 0.72 -7.85
CA THR A 20 2.13 0.35 -6.50
C THR A 20 1.24 1.00 -5.43
N TRP A 21 0.93 0.24 -4.37
CA TRP A 21 0.21 0.71 -3.19
C TRP A 21 1.14 0.84 -1.99
N MET A 22 1.02 1.94 -1.25
CA MET A 22 1.82 2.24 -0.05
C MET A 22 0.94 2.87 1.04
N ALA A 23 1.44 2.89 2.29
CA ALA A 23 0.77 3.54 3.42
C ALA A 23 1.65 4.61 4.09
N PHE A 24 1.02 5.74 4.41
CA PHE A 24 1.59 6.87 5.15
C PHE A 24 0.78 7.07 6.45
N GLY A 25 1.21 6.36 7.49
CA GLY A 25 0.54 6.34 8.80
C GLY A 25 1.50 6.16 9.98
N ALA A 26 2.79 6.41 9.80
CA ALA A 26 3.78 6.27 10.88
C ALA A 26 3.36 7.13 12.08
N SER A 27 3.47 6.58 13.29
CA SER A 27 3.13 7.27 14.54
C SER A 27 4.31 7.31 15.50
N ALA A 28 4.35 8.33 16.36
CA ALA A 28 5.36 8.40 17.43
C ALA A 28 5.18 7.29 18.48
N LYS A 29 4.00 6.66 18.57
CA LYS A 29 3.73 5.52 19.45
C LYS A 29 4.56 4.30 19.01
N ILE A 30 4.63 4.05 17.71
CA ILE A 30 5.31 2.88 17.13
C ILE A 30 6.78 3.20 16.83
N TRP A 31 7.04 4.32 16.17
CA TRP A 31 8.37 4.67 15.65
C TRP A 31 9.17 5.58 16.57
N GLY A 32 8.56 6.12 17.63
CA GLY A 32 9.19 7.10 18.51
C GLY A 32 9.32 8.50 17.88
N LYS A 33 9.34 9.54 18.73
CA LYS A 33 9.38 10.94 18.28
C LYS A 33 10.62 11.29 17.45
N LYS A 34 11.76 10.64 17.73
CA LYS A 34 13.03 10.91 17.05
C LYS A 34 13.04 10.37 15.61
N LEU A 35 12.50 9.18 15.37
CA LEU A 35 12.55 8.55 14.05
C LEU A 35 11.34 8.91 13.18
N LEU A 36 10.21 9.29 13.77
CA LEU A 36 8.99 9.61 13.02
C LEU A 36 9.23 10.52 11.79
N PRO A 37 9.97 11.66 11.91
CA PRO A 37 10.22 12.51 10.75
C PRO A 37 11.08 11.84 9.66
N GLU A 38 12.01 10.96 10.03
CA GLU A 38 12.83 10.20 9.09
C GLU A 38 11.99 9.15 8.37
N VAL A 39 11.14 8.41 9.09
CA VAL A 39 10.25 7.40 8.51
C VAL A 39 9.30 8.04 7.49
N GLN A 40 8.69 9.18 7.85
CA GLN A 40 7.83 9.94 6.94
C GLN A 40 8.58 10.40 5.68
N ARG A 41 9.81 10.91 5.83
CA ARG A 41 10.64 11.29 4.68
C ARG A 41 11.04 10.09 3.82
N ASN A 42 11.39 8.96 4.43
CA ASN A 42 11.79 7.75 3.71
C ASN A 42 10.62 7.17 2.91
N LEU A 43 9.42 7.13 3.47
CA LEU A 43 8.22 6.70 2.74
C LEU A 43 7.95 7.58 1.53
N ALA A 44 8.08 8.90 1.68
CA ALA A 44 7.96 9.83 0.56
C ALA A 44 9.05 9.61 -0.50
N THR A 45 10.31 9.40 -0.08
CA THR A 45 11.43 9.09 -0.99
C THR A 45 11.18 7.82 -1.80
N ILE A 46 10.73 6.74 -1.16
CA ILE A 46 10.39 5.48 -1.83
C ILE A 46 9.26 5.72 -2.84
N ALA A 47 8.17 6.35 -2.41
CA ALA A 47 7.02 6.64 -3.29
C ALA A 47 7.41 7.47 -4.51
N LEU A 48 8.19 8.53 -4.32
CA LEU A 48 8.69 9.39 -5.41
C LEU A 48 9.69 8.69 -6.32
N THR A 49 10.39 7.67 -5.83
CA THR A 49 11.30 6.85 -6.63
C THR A 49 10.51 5.90 -7.52
N ILE A 50 9.52 5.20 -6.96
CA ILE A 50 8.64 4.29 -7.71
C ILE A 50 7.80 5.07 -8.73
N ALA A 51 7.35 6.27 -8.39
CA ALA A 51 6.57 7.15 -9.26
C ALA A 51 7.28 7.55 -10.57
N GLN A 52 8.57 7.27 -10.72
CA GLN A 52 9.30 7.45 -11.98
C GLN A 52 9.03 6.32 -12.99
N TYR A 53 8.52 5.18 -12.52
CA TYR A 53 8.32 3.96 -13.31
C TYR A 53 6.83 3.58 -13.43
N GLU A 54 6.04 3.79 -12.39
CA GLU A 54 4.61 3.49 -12.38
C GLU A 54 3.82 4.40 -11.43
N PRO A 55 2.48 4.51 -11.59
CA PRO A 55 1.65 5.26 -10.64
C PRO A 55 1.74 4.70 -9.22
N VAL A 56 1.75 5.59 -8.23
CA VAL A 56 1.75 5.22 -6.80
C VAL A 56 0.47 5.73 -6.13
N SER A 57 -0.22 4.82 -5.44
CA SER A 57 -1.33 5.10 -4.54
C SER A 57 -0.85 5.06 -3.09
N MET A 58 -0.78 6.21 -2.45
CA MET A 58 -0.44 6.32 -1.04
C MET A 58 -1.72 6.46 -0.22
N VAL A 59 -2.03 5.45 0.58
CA VAL A 59 -3.08 5.56 1.59
C VAL A 59 -2.54 6.37 2.76
N VAL A 60 -3.21 7.46 3.13
CA VAL A 60 -2.70 8.44 4.11
C VAL A 60 -3.69 8.60 5.25
N ARG A 61 -3.18 8.50 6.49
CA ARG A 61 -3.98 8.82 7.68
C ARG A 61 -4.47 10.28 7.60
N PRO A 62 -5.74 10.58 7.94
CA PRO A 62 -6.31 11.92 7.80
C PRO A 62 -5.48 13.05 8.42
N THR A 63 -4.85 12.81 9.57
CA THR A 63 -4.01 13.79 10.29
C THR A 63 -2.71 14.10 9.57
N ASP A 64 -2.23 13.18 8.73
CA ASP A 64 -0.93 13.25 8.06
C ASP A 64 -1.05 13.75 6.61
N LEU A 65 -2.27 14.01 6.13
CA LEU A 65 -2.54 14.38 4.73
C LEU A 65 -1.82 15.66 4.28
N LEU A 66 -1.74 16.68 5.14
CA LEU A 66 -1.03 17.92 4.81
C LEU A 66 0.47 17.68 4.64
N LEU A 67 1.07 16.89 5.53
CA LEU A 67 2.49 16.55 5.45
C LEU A 67 2.77 15.69 4.21
N ALA A 68 1.93 14.69 3.93
CA ALA A 68 2.05 13.87 2.74
C ALA A 68 2.01 14.71 1.45
N LYS A 69 1.08 15.69 1.37
CA LYS A 69 1.02 16.66 0.27
C LYS A 69 2.28 17.49 0.14
N GLN A 70 2.84 17.96 1.25
CA GLN A 70 4.08 18.73 1.25
C GLN A 70 5.28 17.91 0.75
N LEU A 71 5.36 16.63 1.14
CA LEU A 71 6.49 15.76 0.80
C LEU A 71 6.43 15.21 -0.62
N MET A 72 5.24 14.86 -1.12
CA MET A 72 5.08 14.14 -2.39
C MET A 72 4.46 14.98 -3.52
N GLY A 73 3.82 16.10 -3.19
CA GLY A 73 3.16 16.97 -4.17
C GLY A 73 2.09 16.22 -4.98
N SER A 74 2.05 16.49 -6.29
CA SER A 74 1.12 15.85 -7.23
C SER A 74 1.69 14.60 -7.92
N LYS A 75 2.89 14.14 -7.53
CA LYS A 75 3.56 12.99 -8.17
C LYS A 75 3.01 11.65 -7.69
N VAL A 76 2.29 11.63 -6.58
CA VAL A 76 1.73 10.44 -5.93
C VAL A 76 0.25 10.70 -5.66
N GLU A 77 -0.61 9.73 -5.96
CA GLU A 77 -2.03 9.81 -5.63
C GLU A 77 -2.22 9.58 -4.13
N LEU A 78 -2.79 10.58 -3.43
CA LEU A 78 -3.01 10.51 -1.99
C LEU A 78 -4.46 10.14 -1.68
N ILE A 79 -4.67 8.98 -1.07
CA ILE A 79 -5.98 8.43 -0.71
C ILE A 79 -6.17 8.56 0.80
N ARG A 80 -7.09 9.42 1.23
CA ARG A 80 -7.36 9.66 2.66
C ARG A 80 -8.14 8.48 3.26
N CYS A 81 -7.53 7.74 4.20
CA CYS A 81 -8.17 6.61 4.89
C CYS A 81 -7.60 6.46 6.32
N PRO A 82 -8.40 6.07 7.34
CA PRO A 82 -7.87 5.65 8.63
C PRO A 82 -6.82 4.54 8.48
N LEU A 83 -5.73 4.65 9.23
CA LEU A 83 -4.60 3.71 9.22
C LEU A 83 -3.96 3.68 10.60
N ASP A 84 -3.48 2.51 11.02
CA ASP A 84 -2.75 2.34 12.28
C ASP A 84 -1.23 2.44 12.10
N ASP A 85 -0.69 1.92 11.00
CA ASP A 85 0.75 1.99 10.68
C ASP A 85 1.01 1.91 9.15
N VAL A 86 2.25 1.63 8.73
CA VAL A 86 2.76 1.83 7.36
C VAL A 86 2.84 0.55 6.50
N TRP A 87 2.42 -0.59 7.03
CA TRP A 87 2.73 -1.92 6.48
C TRP A 87 1.74 -2.40 5.41
N MET A 88 1.62 -1.66 4.30
CA MET A 88 0.70 -2.00 3.20
C MET A 88 0.91 -3.41 2.61
N ARG A 89 2.13 -3.96 2.69
CA ARG A 89 2.43 -5.33 2.26
C ARG A 89 1.60 -6.38 3.03
N ASP A 90 1.36 -6.12 4.30
CA ASP A 90 0.74 -7.11 5.21
C ASP A 90 -0.75 -6.81 5.43
N THR A 91 -1.14 -5.54 5.31
CA THR A 91 -2.52 -5.07 5.54
C THR A 91 -3.31 -4.85 4.26
N GLY A 92 -2.64 -4.72 3.13
CA GLY A 92 -3.27 -4.51 1.82
C GLY A 92 -3.84 -5.80 1.22
N PRO A 93 -4.74 -5.67 0.24
CA PRO A 93 -5.26 -6.83 -0.48
C PRO A 93 -4.17 -7.51 -1.31
N VAL A 94 -4.28 -8.82 -1.48
CA VAL A 94 -3.52 -9.57 -2.48
C VAL A 94 -4.32 -9.62 -3.78
N PHE A 95 -3.82 -8.99 -4.84
CA PHE A 95 -4.46 -9.03 -6.15
C PHE A 95 -4.32 -10.41 -6.79
N VAL A 96 -5.42 -10.92 -7.32
CA VAL A 96 -5.47 -12.20 -8.05
C VAL A 96 -6.21 -12.01 -9.37
N VAL A 97 -5.84 -12.81 -10.36
CA VAL A 97 -6.43 -12.78 -11.70
C VAL A 97 -6.79 -14.17 -12.19
N THR A 98 -7.68 -14.25 -13.17
CA THR A 98 -7.91 -15.47 -13.96
C THR A 98 -7.10 -15.45 -15.25
N GLU A 99 -6.99 -16.60 -15.92
CA GLU A 99 -6.38 -16.69 -17.26
C GLU A 99 -7.11 -15.83 -18.31
N HIS A 100 -8.39 -15.51 -18.07
CA HIS A 100 -9.21 -14.66 -18.93
C HIS A 100 -9.16 -13.17 -18.56
N GLY A 101 -8.40 -12.81 -17.52
CA GLY A 101 -8.15 -11.42 -17.13
C GLY A 101 -9.16 -10.83 -16.15
N ASP A 102 -10.04 -11.63 -15.56
CA ASP A 102 -10.84 -11.16 -14.43
C ASP A 102 -9.93 -10.82 -13.26
N LYS A 103 -10.30 -9.80 -12.48
CA LYS A 103 -9.51 -9.28 -11.36
C LYS A 103 -10.31 -9.37 -10.07
N ALA A 104 -9.66 -9.82 -9.01
CA ALA A 104 -10.20 -9.82 -7.65
C ALA A 104 -9.09 -9.55 -6.63
N THR A 105 -9.48 -9.46 -5.36
CA THR A 105 -8.56 -9.27 -4.24
C THR A 105 -8.87 -10.26 -3.13
N VAL A 106 -7.83 -10.79 -2.50
CA VAL A 106 -7.93 -11.60 -1.29
C VAL A 106 -7.65 -10.72 -0.08
N ASP A 107 -8.57 -10.71 0.88
CA ASP A 107 -8.40 -10.12 2.21
C ASP A 107 -8.00 -11.22 3.20
N CYS A 108 -6.81 -11.06 3.79
CA CYS A 108 -6.24 -12.01 4.72
C CYS A 108 -6.70 -11.79 6.18
N ASN A 109 -7.61 -10.83 6.45
CA ASN A 109 -8.14 -10.51 7.77
C ASN A 109 -7.01 -10.24 8.79
N PHE A 110 -6.20 -9.22 8.50
CA PHE A 110 -5.01 -8.88 9.26
C PHE A 110 -5.30 -8.53 10.74
N ASN A 111 -4.46 -9.01 11.66
CA ASN A 111 -4.65 -8.86 13.12
C ASN A 111 -3.45 -8.25 13.87
N GLY A 112 -2.51 -7.58 13.19
CA GLY A 112 -1.35 -6.98 13.85
C GLY A 112 -0.27 -8.00 14.24
N TRP A 113 0.06 -8.92 13.34
CA TRP A 113 1.06 -10.00 13.54
C TRP A 113 0.86 -10.78 14.84
N GLY A 114 -0.38 -11.22 15.08
CA GLY A 114 -0.77 -11.94 16.29
C GLY A 114 -1.04 -11.02 17.48
N GLU A 115 -1.68 -9.87 17.25
CA GLU A 115 -2.07 -8.89 18.28
C GLU A 115 -0.87 -8.29 19.04
N LYS A 116 0.27 -8.15 18.36
CA LYS A 116 1.55 -7.70 18.98
C LYS A 116 1.93 -6.26 18.66
N GLN A 117 1.07 -5.51 17.97
CA GLN A 117 1.28 -4.10 17.65
C GLN A 117 0.26 -3.21 18.35
#